data_AF-C5AUX7-F1
#
_entry.id   AF-C5AUX7-F1
#
_cell.length_a   1.000
_cell.length_b   1.000
_cell.length_c   1.000
_cell.angle_alpha   90.00
_cell.angle_beta   90.00
_cell.angle_gamma   90.00
#
_symmetry.space_group_name_H-M   'P 1'
#
loop_
_entity.id
_entity.type
_entity.pdbx_description
1 polymer ?
#
loop_
_entity_poly.entity_id
_entity_poly.type
_entity_poly.pdbx_seq_one_letter_code
_entity_poly.pdbx_strand_id
1 'polypeptide(L)' 'MIAVDEHTSIGCWVHDISAQDVEIVVPDASLVPDVFLLTSSAQESIKVCRTLWRTDEMIGARHL' A
#
# COMPACT_ATOMS: atom_id res chain seq x y z
N MET A 1 7.26 -0.80 -0.63
CA MET A 1 6.99 -1.83 -1.65
C MET A 1 5.71 -2.55 -1.28
N ILE A 2 4.85 -2.78 -2.27
CA ILE A 2 3.60 -3.54 -2.12
C ILE A 2 3.81 -4.91 -2.74
N ALA A 3 3.53 -6.01 -2.02
CA ALA A 3 3.46 -7.33 -2.62
C ALA A 3 2.02 -7.61 -3.06
N VAL A 4 1.85 -7.92 -4.34
CA VAL A 4 0.55 -8.13 -5.00
C VAL A 4 0.21 -9.62 -5.09
N ASP A 5 1.21 -10.44 -5.39
CA ASP A 5 1.13 -11.90 -5.39
C ASP A 5 2.51 -12.49 -5.03
N GLU A 6 2.66 -13.81 -5.16
CA GLU A 6 3.86 -14.55 -4.79
C GLU A 6 5.11 -14.20 -5.64
N HIS A 7 4.92 -13.64 -6.83
CA HIS A 7 5.99 -13.26 -7.78
C HIS A 7 6.01 -11.76 -8.10
N THR A 8 4.92 -11.03 -7.85
CA THR A 8 4.79 -9.62 -8.24
C THR A 8 4.85 -8.67 -7.06
N SER A 9 5.70 -7.65 -7.19
CA SER A 9 5.75 -6.52 -6.27
C SER A 9 5.74 -5.19 -7.03
N ILE A 10 5.13 -4.18 -6.41
CA ILE A 10 5.01 -2.82 -6.94
C ILE A 10 5.84 -1.89 -6.06
N GLY A 11 6.74 -1.14 -6.70
CA GLY A 11 7.43 -0.03 -6.06
C GLY A 11 6.43 1.05 -5.67
N CYS A 12 6.51 1.55 -4.44
CA CYS A 12 5.56 2.52 -3.91
C CYS A 12 6.27 3.51 -2.99
N TRP A 13 5.67 4.67 -2.82
CA TRP A 13 6.13 5.72 -1.91
C TRP A 13 5.09 5.91 -0.83
N VAL A 14 5.48 5.78 0.44
CA VAL A 14 4.59 6.10 1.56
C VAL A 14 4.55 7.61 1.69
N HIS A 15 3.40 8.21 1.41
CA HIS A 15 3.19 9.65 1.48
C HIS A 15 2.93 10.09 2.92
N ASP A 16 2.01 9.42 3.60
CA ASP A 16 1.70 9.63 5.01
C ASP A 16 1.39 8.29 5.70
N ILE A 17 1.68 8.21 6.99
CA ILE A 17 1.44 7.02 7.80
C ILE A 17 0.99 7.38 9.21
N SER A 18 -0.11 6.76 9.62
CA SER A 18 -0.65 6.84 10.98
C SER A 18 -0.72 5.45 11.63
N ALA A 19 -1.23 5.39 12.86
CA ALA A 19 -1.42 4.12 13.55
C ALA A 19 -2.39 3.18 12.80
N GLN A 20 -3.42 3.72 12.16
CA GLN A 20 -4.49 2.92 11.53
C GLN A 20 -4.51 3.01 10.01
N ASP A 21 -4.18 4.16 9.45
CA ASP A 21 -4.32 4.41 8.02
C ASP A 21 -2.97 4.82 7.40
N VAL A 22 -2.83 4.57 6.10
CA VAL A 22 -1.64 4.85 5.29
C VAL A 22 -2.06 5.41 3.93
N GLU A 23 -1.32 6.41 3.45
CA GLU A 23 -1.46 6.95 2.10
C GLU A 23 -0.22 6.62 1.27
N ILE A 24 -0.45 6.05 0.09
CA ILE A 24 0.60 5.48 -0.74
C ILE A 24 0.47 6.00 -2.16
N VAL A 25 1.58 6.47 -2.72
CA VAL A 25 1.70 6.80 -4.13
C VAL A 25 2.31 5.60 -4.88
N VAL A 26 1.70 5.25 -6.01
CA VAL A 26 2.09 4.15 -6.88
C VAL A 26 2.05 4.59 -8.35
N PRO A 27 2.83 3.98 -9.26
CA PRO A 27 2.81 4.32 -10.67
C PRO A 27 1.45 4.05 -11.35
N ASP A 28 0.75 3.02 -10.89
CA ASP A 28 -0.58 2.65 -11.36
C ASP A 28 -1.33 1.91 -10.23
N ALA A 29 -2.34 2.57 -9.65
CA ALA A 29 -3.12 2.04 -8.54
C ALA A 29 -4.12 0.96 -8.95
N SER A 30 -4.39 0.79 -10.25
CA SER A 30 -5.26 -0.28 -10.75
C SER A 30 -4.62 -1.67 -10.57
N LEU A 31 -3.28 -1.72 -10.52
CA LEU A 31 -2.51 -2.95 -10.34
C LEU A 31 -2.46 -3.42 -8.86
N VAL A 32 -2.92 -2.60 -7.93
CA VAL A 32 -2.92 -2.93 -6.50
C VAL A 32 -4.26 -3.57 -6.09
N PRO A 33 -4.26 -4.79 -5.52
CA PRO A 33 -5.47 -5.43 -5.04
C PRO A 33 -6.18 -4.62 -3.94
N ASP A 34 -7.45 -4.95 -3.65
CA ASP A 34 -8.16 -4.31 -2.54
C ASP A 34 -7.46 -4.57 -1.19
N VAL A 35 -6.91 -5.78 -1.01
CA VAL A 35 -6.13 -6.19 0.16
C VAL A 35 -4.72 -6.55 -0.27
N PHE A 36 -3.71 -5.92 0.32
CA PHE A 36 -2.32 -6.07 -0.09
C PHE A 36 -1.35 -6.04 1.09
N LEU A 37 -0.14 -6.55 0.89
CA LEU A 37 0.93 -6.48 1.87
C LEU A 37 1.81 -5.26 1.59
N LEU A 38 2.03 -4.43 2.62
CA LEU A 38 2.91 -3.28 2.56
C LEU A 38 4.16 -3.51 3.41
N THR A 39 5.31 -3.21 2.83
CA THR A 39 6.59 -3.10 3.55
C THR A 39 7.28 -1.80 3.20
N SER A 40 7.84 -1.11 4.19
CA SER A 40 8.49 0.19 4.05
C SER A 40 9.55 0.35 5.14
N SER A 41 10.63 1.10 4.87
CA SER A 41 11.58 1.48 5.92
C SER A 41 10.95 2.35 7.01
N ALA A 42 9.85 3.05 6.71
CA ALA A 42 9.08 3.82 7.68
C ALA A 42 8.21 2.93 8.61
N GLN A 43 8.17 1.62 8.37
CA GLN A 43 7.28 0.69 9.06
C GLN A 43 8.07 -0.52 9.57
N GLU A 44 8.07 -0.76 10.88
CA GLU A 44 8.93 -1.78 11.51
C GLU A 44 8.59 -3.22 11.10
N SER A 45 7.40 -3.45 10.53
CA SER A 45 6.92 -4.77 10.14
C SER A 45 6.06 -4.69 8.88
N ILE A 46 5.97 -5.82 8.17
CA ILE A 46 5.03 -5.99 7.06
C ILE A 46 3.61 -5.86 7.61
N LYS A 47 2.78 -5.03 6.98
CA LYS A 47 1.36 -4.88 7.31
C LYS A 47 0.47 -5.38 6.19
N VAL A 48 -0.64 -6.00 6.57
CA VAL A 48 -1.77 -6.21 5.66
C VAL A 48 -2.58 -4.93 5.64
N CYS A 49 -2.87 -4.41 4.45
CA CYS A 49 -3.62 -3.19 4.24
C CYS A 49 -4.89 -3.49 3.45
N ARG A 50 -5.97 -2.76 3.72
CA ARG A 50 -7.18 -2.76 2.90
C ARG A 50 -7.43 -1.38 2.33
N THR A 51 -7.68 -1.31 1.03
CA THR A 51 -7.99 -0.07 0.32
C THR A 51 -9.30 0.52 0.85
N LEU A 52 -9.29 1.80 1.17
CA LEU A 52 -10.47 2.60 1.50
C LEU A 52 -10.93 3.40 0.28
N TRP A 53 -9.97 3.98 -0.44
CA TRP A 53 -10.19 4.73 -1.67
C TRP A 53 -8.93 4.70 -2.55
N ARG A 54 -9.09 4.96 -3.84
CA ARG A 54 -7.96 5.09 -4.78
C ARG A 54 -8.27 6.10 -5.88
N THR A 55 -7.22 6.76 -6.36
CA THR A 55 -7.17 7.46 -7.65
C THR A 55 -6.28 6.65 -8.59
N ASP A 56 -5.89 7.21 -9.74
CA ASP A 56 -5.00 6.52 -10.69
C ASP A 56 -3.58 6.31 -10.10
N GLU A 57 -3.12 7.19 -9.21
CA GLU A 57 -1.73 7.20 -8.69
C GLU A 57 -1.63 7.12 -7.16
N MET A 58 -2.75 7.25 -6.42
CA MET A 58 -2.74 7.29 -4.96
C MET A 58 -3.77 6.36 -4.35
N ILE A 59 -3.39 5.69 -3.26
CA ILE A 59 -4.20 4.75 -2.50
C ILE A 59 -4.24 5.20 -1.04
N GLY A 60 -5.43 5.40 -0.50
CA GLY A 60 -5.66 5.45 0.93
C GLY A 60 -6.09 4.09 1.44
N ALA A 61 -5.40 3.57 2.45
CA ALA A 61 -5.63 2.23 2.97
C ALA A 61 -5.58 2.18 4.51
N ARG A 62 -6.20 1.13 5.07
CA ARG A 62 -6.22 0.84 6.51
C ARG A 62 -5.40 -0.39 6.83
N HIS A 63 -4.57 -0.32 7.87
CA HIS A 63 -3.91 -1.48 8.47
C HIS A 63 -4.93 -2.43 9.10
N LEU A 64 -4.79 -3.73 8.84
CA LEU A 64 -5.58 -4.80 9.47
C LEU A 64 -4.88 -5.36 10.71
#